data_AF-A0A7Z8PE17-F1
#
_entry.id   AF-A0A7Z8PE17-F1
#
_cell.length_a   1.000
_cell.length_b   1.000
_cell.length_c   1.000
_cell.angle_alpha   90.00
_cell.angle_beta   90.00
_cell.angle_gamma   90.00
#
_symmetry.space_group_name_H-M   'P 1'
#
loop_
_entity.id
_entity.type
_entity.pdbx_description
1 polymer ?
#
loop_
_entity_poly.entity_id
_entity_poly.type
_entity_poly.pdbx_seq_one_letter_code
_entity_poly.pdbx_strand_id
1 'polypeptide(L)'
;MRWFLRPLSLSVLLGLLTLGAGQLWGADQGEADGHLRQGIEHLKAADNDPTRLVDGAISMASALDIYRELEDWDSVTQVQASLYWARKRMNRDQIQDYLARGGAGDPEERRRAAEAAFDVADAVVNEEVDASDAQRYFESAARFAENNSDEHFLVAIRYFEVAERFAGSEVAVDAQRRSLAAQQEFMAAFQREAEAKAEEQRNTLFTRSVDAGSGSLEVPDRREQSRASREIRELFGTRLRERDTQRQWELAEELLESARGTNHDVGLRYGLLSQALDLARDSGGCHLVWDISHQIAEDFTGQNAVDLMQQALSRMRSSSAGRAMLTLLEDPLNADANSLVGQFYLLEAERTEMGLEMLVLGSDQGWRNLAQMERANPRNAQEQYEVARAWDALVSGERDNQRNLAMRRRALHRYQQAESDLTGIAKTTAQRRIAEITPTIPLTDANWNRLSAADWERVPGQVVTVNAARDNSVNITLRPGQKMRVVPHPEDRWTYYSYSTETQHTYKGGTKYMNENFARGSLVIDVDDTMHGPGIIEGPARQISMHMHRGSRFSRWHRGEGTIRVKVVPVD
;
A
#
# COMPACT_ATOMS: atom_id res chain seq x y z
N MET A 1 -3.00 -53.49 -76.03
CA MET A 1 -3.33 -52.16 -75.48
C MET A 1 -4.54 -52.31 -74.57
N ARG A 2 -4.31 -52.36 -73.25
CA ARG A 2 -5.34 -52.48 -72.21
C ARG A 2 -5.74 -51.07 -71.79
N TRP A 3 -7.03 -50.75 -71.85
CA TRP A 3 -7.61 -49.54 -71.26
C TRP A 3 -8.51 -49.95 -70.09
N PHE A 4 -8.25 -49.34 -68.94
CA PHE A 4 -8.90 -49.57 -67.65
C PHE A 4 -10.30 -48.95 -67.61
N LEU A 5 -11.31 -49.75 -67.26
CA LEU A 5 -12.58 -49.29 -66.71
C LEU A 5 -12.50 -49.44 -65.18
N ARG A 6 -12.68 -48.35 -64.43
CA ARG A 6 -12.92 -48.39 -62.97
C ARG A 6 -14.42 -48.27 -62.69
N PRO A 7 -14.96 -49.01 -61.71
CA PRO A 7 -16.34 -48.88 -61.28
C PRO A 7 -16.51 -47.65 -60.36
N LEU A 8 -17.59 -46.90 -60.56
CA LEU A 8 -18.05 -45.85 -59.66
C LEU A 8 -18.65 -46.49 -58.40
N SER A 9 -18.04 -46.20 -57.25
CA SER A 9 -18.46 -46.66 -55.93
C SER A 9 -19.67 -45.89 -55.42
N LEU A 10 -20.66 -46.64 -54.95
CA LEU A 10 -21.87 -46.23 -54.26
C LEU A 10 -21.55 -45.66 -52.85
N SER A 11 -20.90 -44.48 -52.80
CA SER A 11 -20.48 -43.85 -51.53
C SER A 11 -20.77 -42.34 -51.45
N VAL A 12 -21.60 -41.82 -52.34
CA VAL A 12 -21.91 -40.37 -52.45
C VAL A 12 -23.26 -39.99 -51.81
N LEU A 13 -23.99 -40.92 -51.18
CA LEU A 13 -25.32 -40.65 -50.62
C LEU A 13 -25.43 -40.75 -49.09
N LEU A 14 -24.31 -40.79 -48.37
CA LEU A 14 -24.29 -40.74 -46.90
C LEU A 14 -23.12 -39.90 -46.33
N GLY A 15 -22.72 -38.86 -47.06
CA GLY A 15 -21.61 -37.96 -46.72
C GLY A 15 -21.96 -36.48 -46.91
N LEU A 16 -23.20 -36.12 -46.58
CA LEU A 16 -23.77 -34.76 -46.75
C LEU A 16 -24.64 -34.36 -45.54
N LEU A 17 -24.23 -34.80 -44.33
CA LEU A 17 -24.91 -34.45 -43.06
C LEU A 17 -23.93 -34.19 -41.89
N THR A 18 -22.62 -34.05 -42.15
CA THR A 18 -21.60 -33.86 -41.09
C THR A 18 -20.53 -32.81 -41.42
N LEU A 19 -20.83 -31.86 -42.31
CA LEU A 19 -20.00 -30.67 -42.57
C LEU A 19 -20.94 -29.48 -42.78
N GLY A 20 -21.28 -28.81 -41.68
CA GLY A 20 -22.29 -27.75 -41.66
C GLY A 20 -22.76 -27.34 -40.27
N ALA A 21 -22.32 -28.01 -39.19
CA ALA A 21 -22.25 -27.40 -37.87
C ALA A 21 -21.04 -26.44 -37.84
N GLY A 22 -21.08 -25.42 -38.72
CA GLY A 22 -20.26 -24.24 -38.53
C GLY A 22 -20.58 -23.72 -37.13
N GLN A 23 -19.54 -23.26 -36.44
CA GLN A 23 -19.64 -22.59 -35.14
C GLN A 23 -20.88 -21.68 -35.16
N LEU A 24 -21.98 -22.14 -34.56
CA LEU A 24 -23.00 -21.27 -34.03
C LEU A 24 -22.28 -20.63 -32.85
N TRP A 25 -21.59 -19.52 -33.12
CA TRP A 25 -21.22 -18.57 -32.09
C TRP A 25 -22.55 -18.17 -31.48
N GLY A 26 -22.97 -18.88 -30.44
CA GLY A 26 -24.13 -18.48 -29.67
C GLY A 26 -23.84 -17.06 -29.20
N ALA A 27 -24.78 -16.15 -29.46
CA ALA A 27 -24.79 -14.83 -28.85
C ALA A 27 -24.32 -14.96 -27.39
N ASP A 28 -23.20 -14.33 -27.06
CA ASP A 28 -22.65 -14.39 -25.71
C ASP A 28 -23.33 -13.32 -24.89
N GLN A 29 -24.12 -13.73 -23.89
CA GLN A 29 -24.73 -12.81 -22.93
C GLN A 29 -23.67 -11.90 -22.27
N GLY A 30 -22.45 -12.41 -22.05
CA GLY A 30 -21.35 -11.61 -21.52
C GLY A 30 -20.91 -10.47 -22.43
N GLU A 31 -21.00 -10.65 -23.76
CA GLU A 31 -20.71 -9.62 -24.75
C GLU A 31 -21.80 -8.54 -24.76
N ALA A 32 -23.08 -8.94 -24.75
CA ALA A 32 -24.22 -8.02 -24.65
C ALA A 32 -24.17 -7.18 -23.36
N ASP A 33 -23.92 -7.83 -22.22
CA ASP A 33 -23.79 -7.16 -20.92
C ASP A 33 -22.60 -6.19 -20.89
N GLY A 34 -21.51 -6.54 -21.57
CA GLY A 34 -20.34 -5.67 -21.75
C GLY A 34 -20.70 -4.40 -22.51
N HIS A 35 -21.39 -4.53 -23.65
CA HIS A 35 -21.86 -3.41 -24.44
C HIS A 35 -22.90 -2.55 -23.70
N LEU A 36 -23.85 -3.16 -23.00
CA LEU A 36 -24.84 -2.45 -22.19
C LEU A 36 -24.14 -1.61 -21.10
N ARG A 37 -23.22 -2.21 -20.34
CA ARG A 37 -22.47 -1.50 -19.29
C ARG A 37 -21.69 -0.32 -19.86
N GLN A 38 -20.96 -0.53 -20.96
CA GLN A 38 -20.22 0.54 -21.63
C GLN A 38 -21.14 1.66 -22.14
N GLY A 39 -22.30 1.30 -22.72
CA GLY A 39 -23.29 2.26 -23.17
C GLY A 39 -23.82 3.13 -22.04
N ILE A 40 -24.14 2.52 -20.88
CA ILE A 40 -24.62 3.23 -19.69
C ILE A 40 -23.56 4.22 -19.18
N GLU A 41 -22.30 3.79 -19.09
CA GLU A 41 -21.20 4.67 -18.67
C GLU A 41 -21.06 5.89 -19.59
N HIS A 42 -21.13 5.68 -20.91
CA HIS A 42 -21.08 6.77 -21.89
C HIS A 42 -22.28 7.72 -21.77
N LEU A 43 -23.49 7.19 -21.55
CA LEU A 43 -24.69 8.02 -21.34
C LEU A 43 -24.63 8.81 -20.04
N LYS A 44 -24.09 8.26 -18.94
CA LYS A 44 -23.85 9.00 -17.69
C LYS A 44 -22.81 10.11 -17.90
N ALA A 45 -21.75 9.85 -18.66
CA ALA A 45 -20.71 10.84 -18.97
C ALA A 45 -21.19 11.98 -19.89
N ALA A 46 -22.26 11.76 -20.67
CA ALA A 46 -22.78 12.71 -21.65
C ALA A 46 -23.29 14.03 -21.06
N ASP A 47 -23.59 14.09 -19.75
CA ASP A 47 -23.96 15.34 -19.09
C ASP A 47 -22.80 16.33 -19.00
N ASN A 48 -21.55 15.83 -18.99
CA ASN A 48 -20.34 16.65 -18.99
C ASN A 48 -19.65 16.72 -20.36
N ASP A 49 -19.81 15.68 -21.19
CA ASP A 49 -19.25 15.59 -22.53
C ASP A 49 -20.32 15.09 -23.53
N PRO A 50 -21.08 15.99 -24.18
CA PRO A 50 -22.17 15.61 -25.07
C PRO A 50 -21.77 14.69 -26.23
N THR A 51 -20.48 14.63 -26.59
CA THR A 51 -20.00 13.74 -27.66
C THR A 51 -20.03 12.26 -27.25
N ARG A 52 -20.09 11.96 -25.94
CA ARG A 52 -20.26 10.60 -25.42
C ARG A 52 -21.62 9.98 -25.72
N LEU A 53 -22.62 10.78 -26.13
CA LEU A 53 -23.92 10.24 -26.57
C LEU A 53 -23.77 9.28 -27.76
N VAL A 54 -22.85 9.57 -28.70
CA VAL A 54 -22.61 8.73 -29.88
C VAL A 54 -21.94 7.42 -29.46
N ASP A 55 -20.91 7.48 -28.61
CA ASP A 55 -20.28 6.29 -28.02
C ASP A 55 -21.33 5.38 -27.36
N GLY A 56 -22.19 5.98 -26.53
CA GLY A 56 -23.26 5.26 -25.82
C GLY A 56 -24.28 4.63 -26.77
N ALA A 57 -24.70 5.35 -27.81
CA ALA A 57 -25.62 4.84 -28.82
C ALA A 57 -25.02 3.67 -29.62
N ILE A 58 -23.73 3.73 -29.96
CA ILE A 58 -23.03 2.63 -30.66
C ILE A 58 -23.05 1.37 -29.79
N SER A 59 -22.60 1.47 -28.53
CA SER A 59 -22.61 0.32 -27.62
C SER A 59 -24.02 -0.24 -27.41
N MET A 60 -25.02 0.61 -27.25
CA MET A 60 -26.42 0.18 -27.08
C MET A 60 -26.99 -0.50 -28.33
N ALA A 61 -26.68 0.00 -29.54
CA ALA A 61 -27.12 -0.63 -30.78
C ALA A 61 -26.53 -2.05 -30.92
N SER A 62 -25.25 -2.23 -30.58
CA SER A 62 -24.61 -3.55 -30.55
C SER A 62 -25.26 -4.49 -29.52
N ALA A 63 -25.55 -4.01 -28.31
CA ALA A 63 -26.24 -4.82 -27.30
C ALA A 63 -27.65 -5.23 -27.73
N LEU A 64 -28.39 -4.34 -28.42
CA LEU A 64 -29.77 -4.56 -28.82
C LEU A 64 -29.93 -5.79 -29.72
N ASP A 65 -29.05 -5.92 -30.72
CA ASP A 65 -29.12 -7.03 -31.68
C ASP A 65 -28.85 -8.36 -30.97
N ILE A 66 -27.86 -8.41 -30.08
CA ILE A 66 -27.50 -9.62 -29.33
C ILE A 66 -28.63 -10.03 -28.37
N TYR A 67 -29.23 -9.08 -27.61
CA TYR A 67 -30.34 -9.42 -26.71
C TYR A 67 -31.61 -9.87 -27.46
N ARG A 68 -31.85 -9.36 -28.67
CA ARG A 68 -32.94 -9.85 -29.53
C ARG A 68 -32.71 -11.29 -29.97
N GLU A 69 -31.49 -11.65 -30.34
CA GLU A 69 -31.13 -13.04 -30.67
C GLU A 69 -31.24 -13.98 -29.47
N LEU A 70 -30.96 -13.47 -28.27
CA LEU A 70 -31.12 -14.19 -27.00
C LEU A 70 -32.57 -14.26 -26.49
N GLU A 71 -33.50 -13.56 -27.13
CA GLU A 71 -34.89 -13.39 -26.67
C GLU A 71 -35.01 -12.83 -25.24
N ASP A 72 -34.01 -12.05 -24.78
CA ASP A 72 -34.03 -11.36 -23.48
C ASP A 72 -34.78 -10.03 -23.61
N TRP A 73 -36.11 -10.12 -23.61
CA TRP A 73 -36.99 -8.97 -23.86
C TRP A 73 -36.91 -7.89 -22.77
N ASP A 74 -36.54 -8.24 -21.54
CA ASP A 74 -36.36 -7.25 -20.47
C ASP A 74 -35.15 -6.35 -20.80
N SER A 75 -34.02 -6.96 -21.18
CA SER A 75 -32.82 -6.25 -21.62
C SER A 75 -33.03 -5.49 -22.92
N VAL A 76 -33.75 -6.06 -23.90
CA VAL A 76 -34.16 -5.34 -25.13
C VAL A 76 -34.91 -4.06 -24.79
N THR A 77 -35.88 -4.13 -23.88
CA THR A 77 -36.67 -2.96 -23.50
C THR A 77 -35.82 -1.91 -22.78
N GLN A 78 -34.85 -2.32 -21.95
CA GLN A 78 -33.91 -1.41 -21.30
C GLN A 78 -32.99 -0.70 -22.31
N VAL A 79 -32.45 -1.44 -23.28
CA VAL A 79 -31.59 -0.90 -24.33
C VAL A 79 -32.35 0.06 -25.24
N GLN A 80 -33.59 -0.28 -25.61
CA GLN A 80 -34.46 0.61 -26.39
C GLN A 80 -34.74 1.93 -25.66
N ALA A 81 -35.08 1.89 -24.37
CA ALA A 81 -35.25 3.11 -23.58
C ALA A 81 -34.00 3.99 -23.57
N SER A 82 -32.82 3.36 -23.48
CA SER A 82 -31.52 4.05 -23.51
C SER A 82 -31.21 4.66 -24.88
N LEU A 83 -31.51 3.95 -25.98
CA LEU A 83 -31.41 4.48 -27.34
C LEU A 83 -32.39 5.62 -27.59
N TYR A 84 -33.61 5.52 -27.07
CA TYR A 84 -34.62 6.58 -27.12
C TYR A 84 -34.09 7.87 -26.46
N TRP A 85 -33.57 7.74 -25.23
CA TRP A 85 -32.94 8.85 -24.50
C TRP A 85 -31.76 9.45 -25.27
N ALA A 86 -30.85 8.60 -25.76
CA ALA A 86 -29.68 9.02 -26.52
C ALA A 86 -30.11 9.81 -27.77
N ARG A 87 -31.05 9.28 -28.55
CA ARG A 87 -31.54 9.91 -29.79
C ARG A 87 -32.22 11.26 -29.54
N LYS A 88 -32.98 11.41 -28.46
CA LYS A 88 -33.63 12.69 -28.09
C LYS A 88 -32.63 13.78 -27.71
N ARG A 89 -31.46 13.40 -27.22
CA ARG A 89 -30.35 14.31 -26.86
C ARG A 89 -29.28 14.44 -27.95
N MET A 90 -29.34 13.59 -28.97
CA MET A 90 -28.37 13.50 -30.06
C MET A 90 -28.88 14.20 -31.33
N ASN A 91 -28.06 15.06 -31.91
CA ASN A 91 -28.25 15.70 -33.20
C ASN A 91 -27.13 15.32 -34.19
N ARG A 92 -27.25 15.71 -35.46
CA ARG A 92 -26.26 15.39 -36.49
C ARG A 92 -24.91 16.07 -36.27
N ASP A 93 -24.87 17.21 -35.62
CA ASP A 93 -23.63 17.93 -35.33
C ASP A 93 -22.77 17.14 -34.34
N GLN A 94 -23.39 16.51 -33.33
CA GLN A 94 -22.69 15.63 -32.39
C GLN A 94 -22.07 14.40 -33.07
N ILE A 95 -22.66 13.89 -34.15
CA ILE A 95 -22.03 12.84 -34.97
C ILE A 95 -20.79 13.38 -35.67
N GLN A 96 -20.86 14.59 -36.24
CA GLN A 96 -19.70 15.21 -36.89
C GLN A 96 -18.58 15.50 -35.89
N ASP A 97 -18.92 15.99 -34.69
CA ASP A 97 -17.97 16.23 -33.61
C ASP A 97 -17.30 14.93 -33.13
N TYR A 98 -18.08 13.85 -33.00
CA TYR A 98 -17.57 12.51 -32.70
C TYR A 98 -16.55 12.04 -33.74
N LEU A 99 -16.85 12.25 -35.03
CA LEU A 99 -15.93 11.87 -36.12
C LEU A 99 -14.68 12.74 -36.15
N ALA A 100 -14.81 14.04 -35.88
CA ALA A 100 -13.72 15.00 -35.88
C ALA A 100 -12.72 14.78 -34.73
N ARG A 101 -13.17 14.30 -33.56
CA ARG A 101 -12.29 13.99 -32.41
C ARG A 101 -11.24 12.92 -32.72
N GLY A 102 -11.43 12.11 -33.75
CA GLY A 102 -10.58 10.94 -33.98
C GLY A 102 -10.79 9.86 -32.91
N GLY A 103 -10.02 8.77 -32.99
CA GLY A 103 -10.18 7.62 -32.11
C GLY A 103 -9.37 6.43 -32.61
N ALA A 104 -9.26 5.39 -31.79
CA ALA A 104 -8.70 4.13 -32.25
C ALA A 104 -9.62 3.50 -33.31
N GLY A 105 -9.03 2.85 -34.32
CA GLY A 105 -9.76 2.20 -35.41
C GLY A 105 -9.87 3.04 -36.69
N ASP A 106 -10.35 2.40 -37.75
CA ASP A 106 -10.48 3.02 -39.07
C ASP A 106 -11.56 4.13 -39.06
N PRO A 107 -11.28 5.35 -39.58
CA PRO A 107 -12.25 6.43 -39.61
C PRO A 107 -13.55 6.11 -40.38
N GLU A 108 -13.50 5.30 -41.43
CA GLU A 108 -14.72 4.93 -42.17
C GLU A 108 -15.56 3.92 -41.38
N GLU A 109 -14.94 2.96 -40.71
CA GLU A 109 -15.64 2.03 -39.80
C GLU A 109 -16.33 2.79 -38.65
N ARG A 110 -15.65 3.75 -38.02
CA ARG A 110 -16.25 4.58 -36.97
C ARG A 110 -17.43 5.42 -37.47
N ARG A 111 -17.31 5.99 -38.67
CA ARG A 111 -18.43 6.70 -39.33
C ARG A 111 -19.61 5.77 -39.52
N ARG A 112 -19.38 4.60 -40.10
CA ARG A 112 -20.42 3.60 -40.35
C ARG A 112 -21.10 3.17 -39.06
N ALA A 113 -20.34 2.92 -37.99
CA ALA A 113 -20.89 2.54 -36.69
C ALA A 113 -21.76 3.66 -36.09
N ALA A 114 -21.29 4.91 -36.13
CA ALA A 114 -22.05 6.06 -35.61
C ALA A 114 -23.35 6.31 -36.41
N GLU A 115 -23.28 6.21 -37.74
CA GLU A 115 -24.45 6.35 -38.61
C GLU A 115 -25.45 5.21 -38.37
N ALA A 116 -24.97 3.95 -38.30
CA ALA A 116 -25.83 2.80 -38.00
C ALA A 116 -26.50 2.90 -36.63
N ALA A 117 -25.76 3.33 -35.60
CA ALA A 117 -26.30 3.55 -34.26
C ALA A 117 -27.36 4.67 -34.24
N PHE A 118 -27.12 5.75 -34.99
CA PHE A 118 -28.10 6.82 -35.15
C PHE A 118 -29.38 6.31 -35.81
N ASP A 119 -29.26 5.51 -36.88
CA ASP A 119 -30.41 4.95 -37.60
C ASP A 119 -31.21 3.98 -36.70
N VAL A 120 -30.53 3.13 -35.93
CA VAL A 120 -31.17 2.24 -34.93
C VAL A 120 -31.92 3.07 -33.88
N ALA A 121 -31.29 4.11 -33.34
CA ALA A 121 -31.91 4.95 -32.32
C ALA A 121 -33.08 5.78 -32.88
N ASP A 122 -32.99 6.23 -34.14
CA ASP A 122 -34.08 6.90 -34.86
C ASP A 122 -35.27 5.96 -35.09
N ALA A 123 -35.00 4.69 -35.48
CA ALA A 123 -36.02 3.67 -35.61
C ALA A 123 -36.75 3.40 -34.27
N VAL A 124 -36.01 3.34 -33.15
CA VAL A 124 -36.61 3.19 -31.81
C VAL A 124 -37.50 4.38 -31.45
N VAL A 125 -37.07 5.62 -31.73
CA VAL A 125 -37.86 6.83 -31.43
C VAL A 125 -39.13 6.92 -32.28
N ASN A 126 -39.05 6.51 -33.55
CA ASN A 126 -40.15 6.58 -34.50
C ASN A 126 -41.09 5.35 -34.48
N GLU A 127 -40.82 4.37 -33.62
CA GLU A 127 -41.70 3.22 -33.43
C GLU A 127 -43.08 3.68 -32.93
N GLU A 128 -44.12 3.44 -33.72
CA GLU A 128 -45.51 3.77 -33.38
C GLU A 128 -46.02 2.81 -32.30
N VAL A 129 -46.49 3.36 -31.18
CA VAL A 129 -47.06 2.59 -30.07
C VAL A 129 -48.50 3.04 -29.86
N ASP A 130 -49.42 2.09 -29.70
CA ASP A 130 -50.84 2.38 -29.50
C ASP A 130 -51.05 3.14 -28.18
N ALA A 131 -51.85 4.20 -28.19
CA ALA A 131 -52.12 5.00 -26.98
C ALA A 131 -52.73 4.16 -25.84
N SER A 132 -53.41 3.05 -26.15
CA SER A 132 -53.95 2.11 -25.16
C SER A 132 -52.88 1.33 -24.40
N ASP A 133 -51.64 1.28 -24.90
CA ASP A 133 -50.50 0.63 -24.25
C ASP A 133 -49.81 1.48 -23.17
N ALA A 134 -50.22 2.74 -22.99
CA ALA A 134 -49.59 3.66 -22.05
C ALA A 134 -49.43 3.06 -20.63
N GLN A 135 -50.50 2.45 -20.12
CA GLN A 135 -50.51 1.83 -18.80
C GLN A 135 -49.53 0.65 -18.70
N ARG A 136 -49.44 -0.18 -19.75
CA ARG A 136 -48.52 -1.34 -19.80
C ARG A 136 -47.06 -0.90 -19.75
N TYR A 137 -46.70 0.15 -20.50
CA TYR A 137 -45.35 0.73 -20.48
C TYR A 137 -45.02 1.32 -19.11
N PHE A 138 -45.97 2.04 -18.50
CA PHE A 138 -45.79 2.60 -17.17
C PHE A 138 -45.58 1.53 -16.09
N GLU A 139 -46.36 0.45 -16.12
CA GLU A 139 -46.20 -0.68 -15.19
C GLU A 139 -44.87 -1.42 -15.39
N SER A 140 -44.40 -1.54 -16.64
CA SER A 140 -43.07 -2.08 -16.95
C SER A 140 -41.96 -1.20 -16.39
N ALA A 141 -42.06 0.13 -16.55
CA ALA A 141 -41.11 1.08 -15.96
C ALA A 141 -41.14 1.04 -14.41
N ALA A 142 -42.33 0.89 -13.81
CA ALA A 142 -42.48 0.76 -12.36
C ALA A 142 -41.83 -0.51 -11.82
N ARG A 143 -42.07 -1.66 -12.45
CA ARG A 143 -41.42 -2.92 -12.08
C ARG A 143 -39.90 -2.85 -12.21
N PHE A 144 -39.41 -2.20 -13.27
CA PHE A 144 -37.98 -1.95 -13.44
C PHE A 144 -37.43 -1.11 -12.28
N ALA A 145 -38.12 -0.03 -11.89
CA ALA A 145 -37.70 0.82 -10.77
C ALA A 145 -37.70 0.09 -9.42
N GLU A 146 -38.67 -0.79 -9.18
CA GLU A 146 -38.72 -1.63 -7.97
C GLU A 146 -37.53 -2.59 -7.90
N ASN A 147 -37.13 -3.17 -9.03
CA ASN A 147 -36.01 -4.11 -9.11
C ASN A 147 -34.63 -3.45 -9.17
N ASN A 148 -34.55 -2.15 -9.48
CA ASN A 148 -33.30 -1.41 -9.69
C ASN A 148 -33.33 -0.07 -8.93
N SER A 149 -33.65 -0.13 -7.65
CA SER A 149 -33.88 1.05 -6.81
C SER A 149 -32.66 1.97 -6.66
N ASP A 150 -31.46 1.45 -6.93
CA ASP A 150 -30.17 2.14 -6.89
C ASP A 150 -29.72 2.70 -8.26
N GLU A 151 -30.32 2.24 -9.36
CA GLU A 151 -30.02 2.71 -10.73
C GLU A 151 -30.92 3.88 -11.14
N HIS A 152 -30.92 4.93 -10.32
CA HIS A 152 -31.77 6.12 -10.51
C HIS A 152 -31.67 6.73 -11.93
N PHE A 153 -30.49 6.64 -12.56
CA PHE A 153 -30.30 7.08 -13.95
C PHE A 153 -31.14 6.29 -14.95
N LEU A 154 -31.13 4.96 -14.87
CA LEU A 154 -31.88 4.09 -15.77
C LEU A 154 -33.39 4.20 -15.50
N VAL A 155 -33.77 4.32 -14.23
CA VAL A 155 -35.17 4.57 -13.85
C VAL A 155 -35.67 5.88 -14.46
N ALA A 156 -34.86 6.94 -14.42
CA ALA A 156 -35.21 8.21 -15.05
C ALA A 156 -35.42 8.06 -16.56
N ILE A 157 -34.52 7.35 -17.26
CA ILE A 157 -34.61 7.06 -18.70
C ILE A 157 -35.90 6.28 -19.04
N ARG A 158 -36.22 5.24 -18.26
CA ARG A 158 -37.41 4.40 -18.50
C ARG A 158 -38.69 5.20 -18.39
N TYR A 159 -38.84 5.99 -17.33
CA TYR A 159 -40.01 6.85 -17.17
C TYR A 159 -40.04 8.01 -18.18
N PHE A 160 -38.88 8.52 -18.62
CA PHE A 160 -38.81 9.55 -19.65
C PHE A 160 -39.36 9.04 -20.99
N GLU A 161 -39.02 7.81 -21.40
CA GLU A 161 -39.55 7.21 -22.61
C GLU A 161 -41.10 7.13 -22.56
N VAL A 162 -41.66 6.67 -21.43
CA VAL A 162 -43.12 6.61 -21.25
C VAL A 162 -43.75 8.00 -21.32
N ALA A 163 -43.13 9.00 -20.68
CA ALA A 163 -43.63 10.37 -20.70
C ALA A 163 -43.69 10.96 -22.12
N GLU A 164 -42.65 10.74 -22.93
CA GLU A 164 -42.56 11.26 -24.28
C GLU A 164 -43.44 10.49 -25.28
N ARG A 165 -43.48 9.15 -25.21
CA ARG A 165 -44.29 8.33 -26.13
C ARG A 165 -45.78 8.57 -25.99
N PHE A 166 -46.26 8.81 -24.76
CA PHE A 166 -47.68 8.96 -24.47
C PHE A 166 -48.07 10.40 -24.11
N ALA A 167 -47.35 11.38 -24.65
CA ALA A 167 -47.54 12.80 -24.35
C ALA A 167 -49.02 13.22 -24.45
N GLY A 168 -49.50 13.91 -23.41
CA GLY A 168 -50.90 14.35 -23.29
C GLY A 168 -51.83 13.39 -22.54
N SER A 169 -51.39 12.17 -22.21
CA SER A 169 -52.11 11.26 -21.30
C SER A 169 -51.81 11.56 -19.82
N GLU A 170 -52.70 11.13 -18.91
CA GLU A 170 -52.43 11.18 -17.46
C GLU A 170 -51.21 10.34 -17.07
N VAL A 171 -51.06 9.17 -17.70
CA VAL A 171 -49.91 8.27 -17.52
C VAL A 171 -48.59 8.97 -17.84
N ALA A 172 -48.53 9.75 -18.92
CA ALA A 172 -47.33 10.49 -19.28
C ALA A 172 -46.98 11.58 -18.26
N VAL A 173 -47.98 12.25 -17.68
CA VAL A 173 -47.75 13.24 -16.61
C VAL A 173 -47.13 12.57 -15.37
N ASP A 174 -47.64 11.41 -14.97
CA ASP A 174 -47.10 10.68 -13.83
C ASP A 174 -45.72 10.08 -14.13
N ALA A 175 -45.49 9.58 -15.35
CA ALA A 175 -44.19 9.14 -15.81
C ALA A 175 -43.17 10.29 -15.77
N GLN A 176 -43.53 11.48 -16.26
CA GLN A 176 -42.66 12.65 -16.23
C GLN A 176 -42.25 13.03 -14.80
N ARG A 177 -43.21 13.02 -13.86
CA ARG A 177 -42.92 13.29 -12.43
C ARG A 177 -41.94 12.27 -11.85
N ARG A 178 -42.13 10.99 -12.14
CA ARG A 178 -41.24 9.91 -11.67
C ARG A 178 -39.86 9.97 -12.31
N SER A 179 -39.78 10.30 -13.60
CA SER A 179 -38.52 10.53 -14.30
C SER A 179 -37.73 11.67 -13.66
N LEU A 180 -38.36 12.81 -13.41
CA LEU A 180 -37.72 13.96 -12.74
C LEU A 180 -37.27 13.63 -11.31
N ALA A 181 -38.09 12.90 -10.55
CA ALA A 181 -37.72 12.47 -9.19
C ALA A 181 -36.50 11.54 -9.22
N ALA A 182 -36.48 10.55 -10.12
CA ALA A 182 -35.34 9.66 -10.29
C ALA A 182 -34.08 10.42 -10.77
N GLN A 183 -34.22 11.43 -11.63
CA GLN A 183 -33.12 12.29 -12.05
C GLN A 183 -32.55 13.10 -10.87
N GLN A 184 -33.41 13.62 -9.98
CA GLN A 184 -32.98 14.33 -8.77
C GLN A 184 -32.21 13.41 -7.82
N GLU A 185 -32.70 12.19 -7.60
CA GLU A 185 -32.00 11.18 -6.78
C GLU A 185 -30.66 10.76 -7.40
N PHE A 186 -30.59 10.61 -8.73
CA PHE A 186 -29.33 10.36 -9.43
C PHE A 186 -28.31 11.50 -9.20
N MET A 187 -28.73 12.76 -9.36
CA MET A 187 -27.85 13.90 -9.12
C MET A 187 -27.41 13.99 -7.64
N ALA A 188 -28.31 13.70 -6.70
CA ALA A 188 -28.00 13.68 -5.27
C ALA A 188 -27.05 12.53 -4.90
N ALA A 189 -27.21 11.35 -5.51
CA ALA A 189 -26.27 10.23 -5.35
C ALA A 189 -24.89 10.58 -5.91
N PHE A 190 -24.83 11.18 -7.10
CA PHE A 190 -23.59 11.64 -7.72
C PHE A 190 -22.87 12.70 -6.86
N GLN A 191 -23.61 13.66 -6.29
CA GLN A 191 -23.07 14.65 -5.37
C GLN A 191 -22.51 14.02 -4.10
N ARG A 192 -23.25 13.08 -3.47
CA ARG A 192 -22.77 12.35 -2.29
C ARG A 192 -21.50 11.54 -2.58
N GLU A 193 -21.42 10.90 -3.74
CA GLU A 193 -20.22 10.17 -4.15
C GLU A 193 -19.04 11.13 -4.37
N ALA A 194 -19.28 12.28 -5.02
CA ALA A 194 -18.26 13.31 -5.22
C ALA A 194 -17.77 13.91 -3.89
N GLU A 195 -18.68 14.18 -2.94
CA GLU A 195 -18.36 14.65 -1.60
C GLU A 195 -17.58 13.61 -0.79
N ALA A 196 -17.97 12.34 -0.87
CA ALA A 196 -17.25 11.24 -0.22
C ALA A 196 -15.83 11.10 -0.80
N LYS A 197 -15.67 11.17 -2.13
CA LYS A 197 -14.36 11.20 -2.80
C LYS A 197 -13.55 12.42 -2.39
N ALA A 198 -14.16 13.60 -2.29
CA ALA A 198 -13.48 14.81 -1.83
C ALA A 198 -13.08 14.72 -0.35
N GLU A 199 -13.89 14.06 0.49
CA GLU A 199 -13.55 13.80 1.88
C GLU A 199 -12.41 12.80 2.01
N GLU A 200 -12.41 11.74 1.20
CA GLU A 200 -11.28 10.82 1.09
C GLU A 200 -10.00 11.55 0.63
N GLN A 201 -10.11 12.43 -0.37
CA GLN A 201 -9.03 13.32 -0.79
C GLN A 201 -8.51 14.18 0.35
N ARG A 202 -9.38 14.76 1.19
CA ARG A 202 -8.99 15.58 2.35
C ARG A 202 -8.31 14.78 3.46
N ASN A 203 -8.49 13.46 3.50
CA ASN A 203 -8.04 12.60 4.59
C ASN A 203 -6.82 11.74 4.24
N THR A 204 -6.09 12.04 3.15
CA THR A 204 -4.85 11.34 2.80
C THR A 204 -3.66 11.86 3.62
N LEU A 205 -2.56 11.10 3.67
CA LEU A 205 -1.33 11.53 4.32
C LEU A 205 -0.87 12.90 3.81
N PHE A 206 -0.98 13.14 2.50
CA PHE A 206 -0.50 14.35 1.80
C PHE A 206 -1.44 15.56 1.91
N THR A 207 -2.69 15.37 2.35
CA THR A 207 -3.68 16.44 2.53
C THR A 207 -4.04 16.73 3.98
N ARG A 208 -3.74 15.84 4.92
CA ARG A 208 -3.77 16.12 6.37
C ARG A 208 -2.68 17.11 6.81
N SER A 209 -2.25 18.01 5.92
CA SER A 209 -1.25 19.02 6.26
C SER A 209 -1.75 19.85 7.42
N VAL A 210 -0.85 20.13 8.35
CA VAL A 210 -1.06 21.10 9.41
C VAL A 210 -1.40 22.44 8.74
N ASP A 211 -2.55 23.03 9.08
CA ASP A 211 -2.99 24.31 8.50
C ASP A 211 -1.89 25.36 8.62
N ALA A 212 -1.59 26.04 7.51
CA ALA A 212 -0.58 27.08 7.49
C ALA A 212 -0.92 28.15 8.54
N GLY A 213 -0.08 28.26 9.58
CA GLY A 213 -0.30 29.18 10.69
C GLY A 213 -0.73 28.55 12.01
N SER A 214 -0.76 27.23 12.15
CA SER A 214 -0.93 26.59 13.46
C SER A 214 0.27 26.79 14.40
N GLY A 215 1.44 27.15 13.85
CA GLY A 215 2.66 27.39 14.61
C GLY A 215 2.46 28.44 15.70
N SER A 216 3.14 28.25 16.84
CA SER A 216 3.06 29.16 17.98
C SER A 216 4.31 30.05 18.14
N LEU A 217 5.41 29.69 17.48
CA LEU A 217 6.68 30.39 17.55
C LEU A 217 6.87 31.27 16.31
N GLU A 218 7.37 32.49 16.50
CA GLU A 218 7.79 33.30 15.36
C GLU A 218 9.08 32.72 14.74
N VAL A 219 9.19 32.81 13.42
CA VAL A 219 10.43 32.43 12.72
C VAL A 219 11.57 33.36 13.21
N PRO A 220 12.67 32.81 13.76
CA PRO A 220 13.78 33.62 14.26
C PRO A 220 14.33 34.57 13.20
N ASP A 221 14.82 35.73 13.62
CA ASP A 221 15.40 36.68 12.67
C ASP A 221 16.72 36.16 12.06
N ARG A 222 17.22 36.81 11.01
CA ARG A 222 18.46 36.37 10.33
C ARG A 222 19.70 36.34 11.24
N ARG A 223 19.76 37.18 12.29
CA ARG A 223 20.89 37.21 13.22
C ARG A 223 20.84 36.00 14.15
N GLU A 224 19.65 35.66 14.65
CA GLU A 224 19.41 34.48 15.47
C GLU A 224 19.67 33.19 14.70
N GLN A 225 19.14 33.09 13.47
CA GLN A 225 19.43 31.97 12.58
C GLN A 225 20.94 31.81 12.35
N SER A 226 21.66 32.92 12.10
CA SER A 226 23.11 32.89 11.91
C SER A 226 23.88 32.46 13.18
N ARG A 227 23.37 32.82 14.38
CA ARG A 227 23.92 32.37 15.66
C ARG A 227 23.74 30.86 15.82
N ALA A 228 22.52 30.38 15.65
CA ALA A 228 22.17 28.96 15.72
C ALA A 228 23.02 28.13 14.74
N SER A 229 23.14 28.55 13.48
CA SER A 229 23.96 27.82 12.50
C SER A 229 25.45 27.77 12.85
N ARG A 230 26.00 28.71 13.62
CA ARG A 230 27.39 28.62 14.10
C ARG A 230 27.51 27.59 15.22
N GLU A 231 26.59 27.63 16.17
CA GLU A 231 26.53 26.70 17.30
C GLU A 231 26.34 25.25 16.83
N ILE A 232 25.41 25.01 15.90
CA ILE A 232 25.21 23.68 15.29
C ILE A 232 26.48 23.19 14.59
N ARG A 233 27.20 24.07 13.89
CA ARG A 233 28.48 23.71 13.25
C ARG A 233 29.59 23.46 14.25
N GLU A 234 29.56 24.09 15.42
CA GLU A 234 30.50 23.82 16.50
C GLU A 234 30.24 22.45 17.13
N LEU A 235 28.97 22.14 17.40
CA LEU A 235 28.54 20.87 18.02
C LEU A 235 28.68 19.67 17.06
N PHE A 236 28.25 19.82 15.81
CA PHE A 236 28.12 18.72 14.84
C PHE A 236 29.10 18.81 13.65
N GLY A 237 30.04 19.77 13.66
CA GLY A 237 30.86 20.11 12.49
C GLY A 237 31.66 18.98 11.87
N THR A 238 32.12 18.00 12.67
CA THR A 238 32.81 16.81 12.15
C THR A 238 31.86 15.92 11.36
N ARG A 239 30.66 15.66 11.89
CA ARG A 239 29.65 14.80 11.26
C ARG A 239 28.99 15.46 10.05
N LEU A 240 28.80 16.78 10.09
CA LEU A 240 28.29 17.55 8.96
C LEU A 240 29.20 17.50 7.71
N ARG A 241 30.49 17.13 7.87
CA ARG A 241 31.42 16.98 6.74
C ARG A 241 31.42 15.57 6.15
N GLU A 242 30.72 14.63 6.77
CA GLU A 242 30.62 13.27 6.27
C GLU A 242 29.80 13.24 4.98
N ARG A 243 30.25 12.43 4.01
CA ARG A 243 29.62 12.29 2.70
C ARG A 243 28.86 10.98 2.53
N ASP A 244 28.89 10.14 3.56
CA ASP A 244 28.15 8.89 3.56
C ASP A 244 26.66 9.19 3.73
N THR A 245 25.85 8.70 2.80
CA THR A 245 24.41 8.97 2.76
C THR A 245 23.70 8.49 4.03
N GLN A 246 24.05 7.30 4.50
CA GLN A 246 23.42 6.70 5.68
C GLN A 246 23.74 7.51 6.94
N ARG A 247 25.00 7.91 7.12
CA ARG A 247 25.39 8.75 8.26
C ARG A 247 24.78 10.15 8.21
N GLN A 248 24.53 10.68 7.01
CA GLN A 248 23.78 11.92 6.86
C GLN A 248 22.31 11.76 7.26
N TRP A 249 21.69 10.61 6.97
CA TRP A 249 20.32 10.30 7.45
C TRP A 249 20.26 10.25 8.97
N GLU A 250 21.17 9.49 9.58
CA GLU A 250 21.26 9.36 11.04
C GLU A 250 21.49 10.72 11.71
N LEU A 251 22.33 11.58 11.12
CA LEU A 251 22.54 12.93 11.62
C LEU A 251 21.27 13.80 11.46
N ALA A 252 20.55 13.71 10.34
CA ALA A 252 19.31 14.45 10.14
C ALA A 252 18.24 14.04 11.18
N GLU A 253 18.10 12.75 11.48
CA GLU A 253 17.24 12.24 12.55
C GLU A 253 17.63 12.77 13.93
N GLU A 254 18.93 12.76 14.24
CA GLU A 254 19.44 13.26 15.52
C GLU A 254 19.21 14.76 15.69
N LEU A 255 19.36 15.55 14.62
CA LEU A 255 19.06 16.99 14.64
C LEU A 255 17.55 17.25 14.82
N LEU A 256 16.69 16.46 14.18
CA LEU A 256 15.23 16.52 14.38
C LEU A 256 14.87 16.23 15.84
N GLU A 257 15.43 15.17 16.43
CA GLU A 257 15.16 14.81 17.83
C GLU A 257 15.72 15.86 18.81
N SER A 258 16.92 16.39 18.53
CA SER A 258 17.51 17.49 19.30
C SER A 258 16.65 18.75 19.24
N ALA A 259 16.05 19.04 18.08
CA ALA A 259 15.13 20.17 17.93
C ALA A 259 13.88 19.99 18.78
N ARG A 260 13.28 18.79 18.78
CA ARG A 260 12.11 18.47 19.63
C ARG A 260 12.40 18.61 21.13
N GLY A 261 13.63 18.29 21.55
CA GLY A 261 14.09 18.52 22.92
C GLY A 261 14.40 19.98 23.28
N THR A 262 14.54 20.87 22.28
CA THR A 262 14.95 22.27 22.47
C THR A 262 13.72 23.17 22.58
N ASN A 263 13.32 23.49 23.81
CA ASN A 263 12.10 24.29 24.06
C ASN A 263 12.36 25.79 24.32
N HIS A 264 13.55 26.16 24.80
CA HIS A 264 13.81 27.51 25.30
C HIS A 264 14.63 28.40 24.36
N ASP A 265 15.32 27.82 23.37
CA ASP A 265 16.04 28.59 22.34
C ASP A 265 15.36 28.35 20.99
N VAL A 266 14.44 29.26 20.65
CA VAL A 266 13.66 29.24 19.40
C VAL A 266 14.58 29.33 18.18
N GLY A 267 15.66 30.11 18.28
CA GLY A 267 16.69 30.25 17.26
C GLY A 267 17.41 28.94 16.97
N LEU A 268 17.88 28.27 18.02
CA LEU A 268 18.57 26.98 17.91
C LEU A 268 17.63 25.89 17.39
N ARG A 269 16.39 25.80 17.90
CA ARG A 269 15.38 24.85 17.43
C ARG A 269 15.13 24.98 15.92
N TYR A 270 14.87 26.20 15.44
CA TYR A 270 14.68 26.46 14.01
C TYR A 270 15.93 26.10 13.19
N GLY A 271 17.11 26.45 13.70
CA GLY A 271 18.39 26.13 13.06
C GLY A 271 18.63 24.62 12.92
N LEU A 272 18.29 23.84 13.95
CA LEU A 272 18.41 22.37 13.95
C LEU A 272 17.49 21.76 12.90
N LEU A 273 16.22 22.16 12.85
CA LEU A 273 15.26 21.66 11.85
C LEU A 273 15.66 22.06 10.44
N SER A 274 16.10 23.30 10.23
CA SER A 274 16.56 23.75 8.91
C SER A 274 17.77 22.94 8.42
N GLN A 275 18.75 22.71 9.30
CA GLN A 275 19.94 21.91 8.99
C GLN A 275 19.59 20.43 8.75
N ALA A 276 18.63 19.89 9.50
CA ALA A 276 18.11 18.54 9.31
C ALA A 276 17.42 18.41 7.94
N LEU A 277 16.60 19.39 7.55
CA LEU A 277 15.90 19.39 6.26
C LEU A 277 16.89 19.43 5.08
N ASP A 278 17.94 20.25 5.19
CA ASP A 278 19.00 20.32 4.19
C ASP A 278 19.73 18.97 4.06
N LEU A 279 20.10 18.34 5.19
CA LEU A 279 20.73 17.02 5.18
C LEU A 279 19.81 15.97 4.58
N ALA A 280 18.55 15.89 5.02
CA ALA A 280 17.56 14.94 4.53
C ALA A 280 17.37 15.05 3.01
N ARG A 281 17.27 16.29 2.50
CA ARG A 281 17.19 16.56 1.07
C ARG A 281 18.44 16.06 0.33
N ASP A 282 19.63 16.47 0.78
CA ASP A 282 20.88 16.24 0.06
C ASP A 282 21.29 14.75 0.07
N SER A 283 20.86 14.03 1.10
CA SER A 283 21.08 12.60 1.26
C SER A 283 19.96 11.72 0.67
N GLY A 284 18.86 12.28 0.16
CA GLY A 284 17.77 11.46 -0.41
C GLY A 284 16.76 10.92 0.61
N GLY A 285 16.81 11.34 1.87
CA GLY A 285 15.91 10.93 2.97
C GLY A 285 14.50 11.52 2.84
N CYS A 286 13.72 11.04 1.86
CA CYS A 286 12.40 11.60 1.54
C CYS A 286 11.41 11.56 2.72
N HIS A 287 11.47 10.51 3.55
CA HIS A 287 10.62 10.40 4.74
C HIS A 287 10.98 11.43 5.84
N LEU A 288 12.24 11.84 5.94
CA LEU A 288 12.67 12.89 6.87
C LEU A 288 12.27 14.27 6.36
N VAL A 289 12.32 14.50 5.04
CA VAL A 289 11.81 15.74 4.45
C VAL A 289 10.36 15.97 4.85
N TRP A 290 9.54 14.92 4.80
CA TRP A 290 8.15 14.96 5.28
C TRP A 290 8.06 15.38 6.75
N ASP A 291 8.68 14.61 7.66
CA ASP A 291 8.62 14.86 9.10
C ASP A 291 9.13 16.23 9.52
N ILE A 292 10.27 16.63 8.97
CA ILE A 292 10.93 17.89 9.33
C ILE A 292 10.11 19.06 8.80
N SER A 293 9.55 18.98 7.59
CA SER A 293 8.70 20.04 7.04
C SER A 293 7.43 20.22 7.87
N HIS A 294 6.81 19.11 8.31
CA HIS A 294 5.68 19.14 9.22
C HIS A 294 6.05 19.73 10.58
N GLN A 295 7.18 19.33 11.17
CA GLN A 295 7.65 19.88 12.43
C GLN A 295 7.91 21.39 12.35
N ILE A 296 8.51 21.87 11.25
CA ILE A 296 8.72 23.31 11.02
C ILE A 296 7.39 24.05 10.94
N ALA A 297 6.42 23.53 10.19
CA ALA A 297 5.09 24.16 10.07
C ALA A 297 4.29 24.13 11.38
N GLU A 298 4.41 23.06 12.16
CA GLU A 298 3.78 22.92 13.47
C GLU A 298 4.39 23.86 14.52
N ASP A 299 5.71 24.08 14.46
CA ASP A 299 6.40 24.91 15.44
C ASP A 299 6.30 26.39 15.11
N PHE A 300 6.44 26.77 13.83
CA PHE A 300 6.71 28.15 13.41
C PHE A 300 5.59 28.77 12.57
N THR A 301 5.11 29.94 13.00
CA THR A 301 4.08 30.72 12.30
C THR A 301 4.52 31.08 10.87
N GLY A 302 3.59 31.01 9.92
CA GLY A 302 3.82 31.42 8.53
C GLY A 302 4.68 30.44 7.72
N GLN A 303 5.04 29.29 8.29
CA GLN A 303 5.63 28.19 7.53
C GLN A 303 4.52 27.27 7.01
N ASN A 304 4.67 26.80 5.78
CA ASN A 304 3.77 25.86 5.14
C ASN A 304 4.55 24.57 4.82
N ALA A 305 4.08 23.43 5.34
CA ALA A 305 4.75 22.15 5.16
C ALA A 305 4.84 21.74 3.67
N VAL A 306 3.77 21.98 2.89
CA VAL A 306 3.72 21.66 1.46
C VAL A 306 4.76 22.46 0.68
N ASP A 307 4.90 23.75 0.94
CA ASP A 307 5.89 24.60 0.27
C ASP A 307 7.33 24.14 0.58
N LEU A 308 7.61 23.81 1.84
CA LEU A 308 8.90 23.28 2.28
C LEU A 308 9.21 21.93 1.61
N MET A 309 8.24 21.03 1.56
CA MET A 309 8.36 19.74 0.89
C MET A 309 8.57 19.89 -0.62
N GLN A 310 7.78 20.72 -1.29
CA GLN A 310 7.94 20.98 -2.73
C GLN A 310 9.36 21.52 -3.01
N GLN A 311 9.83 22.47 -2.21
CA GLN A 311 11.18 23.01 -2.35
C GLN A 311 12.26 21.93 -2.18
N ALA A 312 12.18 21.12 -1.13
CA ALA A 312 13.16 20.07 -0.85
C ALA A 312 13.10 18.95 -1.91
N LEU A 313 11.92 18.37 -2.14
CA LEU A 313 11.72 17.25 -3.06
C LEU A 313 12.00 17.63 -4.53
N SER A 314 11.83 18.90 -4.92
CA SER A 314 12.19 19.35 -6.28
C SER A 314 13.67 19.13 -6.63
N ARG A 315 14.54 19.05 -5.63
CA ARG A 315 15.97 18.73 -5.79
C ARG A 315 16.26 17.23 -5.76
N MET A 316 15.27 16.41 -5.39
CA MET A 316 15.38 14.95 -5.24
C MET A 316 14.73 14.20 -6.41
N ARG A 317 14.56 14.84 -7.58
CA ARG A 317 13.90 14.27 -8.77
C ARG A 317 14.57 13.01 -9.32
N SER A 318 15.82 12.74 -8.97
CA SER A 318 16.50 11.48 -9.31
C SER A 318 15.94 10.29 -8.55
N SER A 319 15.39 10.51 -7.35
CA SER A 319 14.69 9.48 -6.59
C SER A 319 13.29 9.25 -7.15
N SER A 320 12.92 7.98 -7.39
CA SER A 320 11.56 7.61 -7.77
C SER A 320 10.54 7.97 -6.69
N ALA A 321 10.89 7.76 -5.42
CA ALA A 321 10.07 8.15 -4.28
C ALA A 321 9.89 9.68 -4.22
N GLY A 322 10.97 10.45 -4.41
CA GLY A 322 10.91 11.91 -4.41
C GLY A 322 9.99 12.48 -5.50
N ARG A 323 10.04 11.91 -6.73
CA ARG A 323 9.12 12.28 -7.82
C ARG A 323 7.67 11.93 -7.50
N ALA A 324 7.44 10.72 -6.99
CA ALA A 324 6.09 10.27 -6.65
C ALA A 324 5.50 11.11 -5.50
N MET A 325 6.29 11.48 -4.49
CA MET A 325 5.85 12.40 -3.43
C MET A 325 5.48 13.79 -3.96
N LEU A 326 6.24 14.34 -4.92
CA LEU A 326 5.86 15.60 -5.58
C LEU A 326 4.50 15.48 -6.28
N THR A 327 4.27 14.37 -7.00
CA THR A 327 2.97 14.11 -7.63
C THR A 327 1.86 14.06 -6.59
N LEU A 328 2.09 13.46 -5.43
CA LEU A 328 1.08 13.37 -4.36
C LEU A 328 0.80 14.70 -3.64
N LEU A 329 1.72 15.67 -3.70
CA LEU A 329 1.45 17.03 -3.23
C LEU A 329 0.51 17.79 -4.16
N GLU A 330 0.40 17.40 -5.44
CA GLU A 330 -0.49 17.99 -6.43
C GLU A 330 -1.79 17.18 -6.61
N ASP A 331 -1.68 15.86 -6.69
CA ASP A 331 -2.74 14.86 -6.83
C ASP A 331 -2.58 13.76 -5.78
N PRO A 332 -3.14 13.95 -4.56
CA PRO A 332 -2.99 13.02 -3.45
C PRO A 332 -3.60 11.63 -3.69
N LEU A 333 -4.51 11.50 -4.66
CA LEU A 333 -5.13 10.23 -5.04
C LEU A 333 -4.49 9.58 -6.26
N ASN A 334 -3.35 10.09 -6.72
CA ASN A 334 -2.63 9.47 -7.82
C ASN A 334 -2.23 8.03 -7.46
N ALA A 335 -2.89 7.04 -8.07
CA ALA A 335 -2.76 5.65 -7.67
C ALA A 335 -1.33 5.11 -7.88
N ASP A 336 -0.67 5.47 -8.98
CA ASP A 336 0.70 5.03 -9.26
C ASP A 336 1.71 5.64 -8.27
N ALA A 337 1.56 6.93 -7.97
CA ALA A 337 2.42 7.60 -6.99
C ALA A 337 2.19 7.04 -5.58
N ASN A 338 0.94 6.76 -5.19
CA ASN A 338 0.58 6.10 -3.94
C ASN A 338 1.25 4.72 -3.81
N SER A 339 1.23 3.92 -4.87
CA SER A 339 1.93 2.63 -4.90
C SER A 339 3.44 2.77 -4.68
N LEU A 340 4.10 3.71 -5.36
CA LEU A 340 5.54 3.91 -5.25
C LEU A 340 5.95 4.43 -3.86
N VAL A 341 5.23 5.44 -3.35
CA VAL A 341 5.52 6.03 -2.04
C VAL A 341 5.17 5.07 -0.91
N GLY A 342 4.07 4.32 -1.04
CA GLY A 342 3.69 3.28 -0.08
C GLY A 342 4.75 2.18 0.02
N GLN A 343 5.26 1.67 -1.11
CA GLN A 343 6.36 0.71 -1.12
C GLN A 343 7.64 1.29 -0.49
N PHE A 344 7.97 2.54 -0.81
CA PHE A 344 9.13 3.23 -0.22
C PHE A 344 9.01 3.32 1.30
N TYR A 345 7.88 3.83 1.82
CA TYR A 345 7.68 3.94 3.27
C TYR A 345 7.72 2.58 3.96
N LEU A 346 7.11 1.57 3.35
CA LEU A 346 6.97 0.25 3.94
C LEU A 346 8.27 -0.56 3.92
N LEU A 347 9.02 -0.52 2.82
CA LEU A 347 10.18 -1.40 2.57
C LEU A 347 11.53 -0.72 2.82
N GLU A 348 11.62 0.59 2.60
CA GLU A 348 12.89 1.33 2.69
C GLU A 348 12.95 2.20 3.95
N ALA A 349 11.87 2.92 4.28
CA ALA A 349 11.82 3.76 5.49
C ALA A 349 11.29 3.01 6.74
N GLU A 350 10.91 1.74 6.61
CA GLU A 350 10.33 0.88 7.66
C GLU A 350 9.11 1.49 8.41
N ARG A 351 8.42 2.46 7.80
CA ARG A 351 7.20 3.10 8.31
C ARG A 351 5.97 2.34 7.85
N THR A 352 5.68 1.25 8.55
CA THR A 352 4.62 0.32 8.15
C THR A 352 3.26 1.00 8.01
N GLU A 353 2.80 1.72 9.03
CA GLU A 353 1.45 2.31 9.01
C GLU A 353 1.25 3.29 7.85
N MET A 354 2.19 4.23 7.66
CA MET A 354 2.16 5.18 6.54
C MET A 354 2.23 4.45 5.20
N GLY A 355 3.11 3.46 5.07
CA GLY A 355 3.23 2.66 3.86
C GLY A 355 1.92 1.94 3.50
N LEU A 356 1.27 1.31 4.48
CA LEU A 356 0.00 0.59 4.28
C LEU A 356 -1.13 1.55 3.90
N GLU A 357 -1.27 2.71 4.55
CA GLU A 357 -2.28 3.72 4.19
C GLU A 357 -2.17 4.13 2.72
N MET A 358 -0.95 4.37 2.25
CA MET A 358 -0.66 4.74 0.87
C MET A 358 -0.95 3.60 -0.12
N LEU A 359 -0.58 2.36 0.23
CA LEU A 359 -0.78 1.20 -0.65
C LEU A 359 -2.26 0.84 -0.85
N VAL A 360 -3.14 1.16 0.10
CA VAL A 360 -4.59 1.01 -0.07
C VAL A 360 -5.11 1.89 -1.22
N LEU A 361 -4.48 3.05 -1.44
CA LEU A 361 -4.79 3.97 -2.54
C LEU A 361 -3.96 3.68 -3.80
N GLY A 362 -3.04 2.71 -3.74
CA GLY A 362 -2.12 2.37 -4.82
C GLY A 362 -2.80 1.71 -6.03
N SER A 363 -2.18 1.76 -7.22
CA SER A 363 -2.69 1.15 -8.46
C SER A 363 -2.51 -0.37 -8.53
N ASP A 364 -1.48 -0.91 -7.87
CA ASP A 364 -1.21 -2.36 -7.86
C ASP A 364 -2.18 -3.12 -6.95
N GLN A 365 -3.00 -3.99 -7.54
CA GLN A 365 -4.04 -4.74 -6.82
C GLN A 365 -3.46 -5.70 -5.75
N GLY A 366 -2.27 -6.28 -6.00
CA GLY A 366 -1.63 -7.19 -5.05
C GLY A 366 -1.20 -6.48 -3.77
N TRP A 367 -0.54 -5.33 -3.92
CA TRP A 367 -0.18 -4.45 -2.81
C TRP A 367 -1.41 -3.88 -2.10
N ARG A 368 -2.44 -3.46 -2.84
CA ARG A 368 -3.68 -2.94 -2.27
C ARG A 368 -4.36 -3.97 -1.36
N ASN A 369 -4.52 -5.20 -1.85
CA ASN A 369 -5.11 -6.30 -1.10
C ASN A 369 -4.30 -6.62 0.15
N LEU A 370 -2.98 -6.76 0.02
CA LEU A 370 -2.09 -6.99 1.16
C LEU A 370 -2.23 -5.87 2.21
N ALA A 371 -2.22 -4.61 1.77
CA ALA A 371 -2.30 -3.46 2.65
C ALA A 371 -3.62 -3.44 3.44
N GLN A 372 -4.74 -3.76 2.79
CA GLN A 372 -6.04 -3.91 3.44
C GLN A 372 -6.04 -5.04 4.47
N MET A 373 -5.48 -6.21 4.14
CA MET A 373 -5.39 -7.34 5.06
C MET A 373 -4.55 -7.01 6.30
N GLU A 374 -3.42 -6.33 6.14
CA GLU A 374 -2.55 -6.00 7.27
C GLU A 374 -3.11 -4.85 8.12
N ARG A 375 -3.73 -3.84 7.50
CA ARG A 375 -4.40 -2.74 8.20
C ARG A 375 -5.58 -3.20 9.05
N ALA A 376 -6.24 -4.31 8.67
CA ALA A 376 -7.26 -4.95 9.51
C ALA A 376 -6.70 -5.47 10.85
N ASN A 377 -5.37 -5.51 11.01
CA ASN A 377 -4.65 -5.94 12.20
C ASN A 377 -5.15 -7.31 12.72
N PRO A 378 -5.07 -8.37 11.89
CA PRO A 378 -5.65 -9.65 12.21
C PRO A 378 -5.03 -10.25 13.47
N ARG A 379 -5.90 -10.75 14.36
CA ARG A 379 -5.50 -11.35 15.64
C ARG A 379 -5.57 -12.87 15.66
N ASN A 380 -6.34 -13.48 14.75
CA ASN A 380 -6.41 -14.93 14.68
C ASN A 380 -5.27 -15.48 13.79
N ALA A 381 -4.82 -16.68 14.13
CA ALA A 381 -3.68 -17.31 13.50
C ALA A 381 -3.87 -17.54 11.99
N GLN A 382 -5.09 -17.85 11.56
CA GLN A 382 -5.37 -18.12 10.15
C GLN A 382 -5.27 -16.86 9.29
N GLU A 383 -5.84 -15.73 9.73
CA GLU A 383 -5.71 -14.45 9.03
C GLU A 383 -4.27 -13.96 9.01
N GLN A 384 -3.53 -14.08 10.13
CA GLN A 384 -2.10 -13.73 10.17
C GLN A 384 -1.27 -14.59 9.20
N TYR A 385 -1.62 -15.87 9.06
CA TYR A 385 -1.01 -16.77 8.08
C TYR A 385 -1.31 -16.34 6.64
N GLU A 386 -2.54 -15.93 6.31
CA GLU A 386 -2.85 -15.42 4.98
C GLU A 386 -2.12 -14.09 4.67
N VAL A 387 -1.97 -13.20 5.66
CA VAL A 387 -1.12 -11.99 5.51
C VAL A 387 0.33 -12.39 5.24
N ALA A 388 0.88 -13.36 5.97
CA ALA A 388 2.25 -13.85 5.76
C ALA A 388 2.44 -14.42 4.35
N ARG A 389 1.46 -15.17 3.84
CA ARG A 389 1.46 -15.70 2.47
C ARG A 389 1.37 -14.60 1.42
N ALA A 390 0.52 -13.60 1.64
CA ALA A 390 0.39 -12.47 0.73
C ALA A 390 1.72 -11.71 0.60
N TRP A 391 2.42 -11.46 1.72
CA TRP A 391 3.78 -10.90 1.70
C TRP A 391 4.78 -11.74 0.89
N ASP A 392 4.80 -13.05 1.15
CA ASP A 392 5.69 -14.00 0.50
C ASP A 392 5.41 -14.12 -1.01
N ALA A 393 4.14 -13.99 -1.42
CA ALA A 393 3.74 -14.00 -2.83
C ALA A 393 4.20 -12.76 -3.62
N LEU A 394 4.40 -11.61 -2.95
CA LEU A 394 4.91 -10.39 -3.59
C LEU A 394 6.43 -10.39 -3.80
N VAL A 395 7.16 -11.33 -3.17
CA VAL A 395 8.59 -11.50 -3.40
C VAL A 395 8.81 -11.97 -4.84
N SER A 396 9.37 -11.09 -5.68
CA SER A 396 9.54 -11.35 -7.12
C SER A 396 11.00 -11.69 -7.48
N GLY A 397 11.18 -12.75 -8.27
CA GLY A 397 12.45 -13.12 -8.91
C GLY A 397 13.60 -13.56 -7.98
N GLU A 398 14.71 -13.97 -8.59
CA GLU A 398 15.89 -14.56 -7.90
C GLU A 398 16.88 -13.56 -7.31
N ARG A 399 16.65 -12.24 -7.45
CA ARG A 399 17.61 -11.25 -6.93
C ARG A 399 17.30 -10.89 -5.48
N ASP A 400 18.26 -11.17 -4.60
CA ASP A 400 18.32 -10.68 -3.22
C ASP A 400 18.57 -9.16 -3.21
N ASN A 401 17.57 -8.38 -3.61
CA ASN A 401 17.58 -6.94 -3.42
C ASN A 401 16.98 -6.59 -2.04
N GLN A 402 17.30 -5.40 -1.54
CA GLN A 402 16.87 -4.93 -0.23
C GLN A 402 15.35 -4.94 -0.05
N ARG A 403 14.58 -4.72 -1.13
CA ARG A 403 13.11 -4.78 -1.11
C ARG A 403 12.59 -6.20 -0.87
N ASN A 404 13.12 -7.19 -1.59
CA ASN A 404 12.81 -8.61 -1.39
C ASN A 404 13.15 -9.04 0.03
N LEU A 405 14.27 -8.54 0.57
CA LEU A 405 14.66 -8.80 1.93
C LEU A 405 13.67 -8.21 2.95
N ALA A 406 13.23 -6.96 2.78
CA ALA A 406 12.22 -6.33 3.62
C ALA A 406 10.88 -7.08 3.59
N MET A 407 10.42 -7.49 2.41
CA MET A 407 9.21 -8.31 2.25
C MET A 407 9.32 -9.66 2.96
N ARG A 408 10.46 -10.36 2.78
CA ARG A 408 10.75 -11.63 3.46
C ARG A 408 10.77 -11.49 4.98
N ARG A 409 11.34 -10.40 5.51
CA ARG A 409 11.31 -10.10 6.95
C ARG A 409 9.88 -9.96 7.46
N ARG A 410 9.03 -9.25 6.71
CA ARG A 410 7.62 -9.06 7.08
C ARG A 410 6.83 -10.36 7.01
N ALA A 411 7.01 -11.15 5.94
CA ALA A 411 6.45 -12.49 5.82
C ALA A 411 6.87 -13.38 7.00
N LEU A 412 8.17 -13.44 7.31
CA LEU A 412 8.71 -14.23 8.43
C LEU A 412 8.09 -13.84 9.77
N HIS A 413 8.03 -12.53 10.06
CA HIS A 413 7.42 -12.03 11.28
C HIS A 413 5.97 -12.49 11.43
N ARG A 414 5.18 -12.41 10.35
CA ARG A 414 3.77 -12.82 10.34
C ARG A 414 3.60 -14.33 10.45
N TYR A 415 4.44 -15.12 9.78
CA TYR A 415 4.46 -16.58 9.97
C TYR A 415 4.77 -16.97 11.42
N GLN A 416 5.77 -16.33 12.05
CA GLN A 416 6.14 -16.60 13.44
C GLN A 416 5.04 -16.24 14.43
N GLN A 417 4.28 -15.15 14.18
CA GLN A 417 3.13 -14.79 14.99
C GLN A 417 2.00 -15.82 14.90
N ALA A 418 1.74 -16.35 13.71
CA ALA A 418 0.67 -17.32 13.49
C ALA A 418 1.04 -18.74 13.98
N GLU A 419 2.32 -19.14 13.88
CA GLU A 419 2.76 -20.55 14.00
C GLU A 419 2.30 -21.28 15.27
N SER A 420 2.31 -20.61 16.43
CA SER A 420 1.98 -21.25 17.71
C SER A 420 0.54 -21.78 17.73
N ASP A 421 -0.37 -21.05 17.10
CA ASP A 421 -1.82 -21.25 17.17
C ASP A 421 -2.39 -21.92 15.91
N LEU A 422 -1.58 -22.05 14.85
CA LEU A 422 -1.95 -22.83 13.67
C LEU A 422 -1.98 -24.34 13.99
N THR A 423 -2.78 -25.08 13.21
CA THR A 423 -2.85 -26.55 13.25
C THR A 423 -2.80 -27.15 11.83
N GLY A 424 -2.60 -28.46 11.74
CA GLY A 424 -2.66 -29.21 10.48
C GLY A 424 -1.68 -28.72 9.41
N ILE A 425 -2.15 -28.69 8.15
CA ILE A 425 -1.33 -28.34 6.97
C ILE A 425 -0.83 -26.89 7.02
N ALA A 426 -1.62 -25.96 7.56
CA ALA A 426 -1.23 -24.56 7.67
C ALA A 426 0.00 -24.40 8.59
N LYS A 427 0.01 -25.07 9.74
CA LYS A 427 1.17 -25.07 10.66
C LYS A 427 2.42 -25.63 9.99
N THR A 428 2.31 -26.80 9.36
CA THR A 428 3.44 -27.45 8.67
C THR A 428 3.98 -26.56 7.55
N THR A 429 3.10 -25.86 6.82
CA THR A 429 3.50 -24.94 5.75
C THR A 429 4.19 -23.71 6.30
N ALA A 430 3.65 -23.09 7.36
CA ALA A 430 4.26 -21.96 8.04
C ALA A 430 5.66 -22.31 8.57
N GLN A 431 5.80 -23.46 9.24
CA GLN A 431 7.10 -23.96 9.74
C GLN A 431 8.12 -24.15 8.64
N ARG A 432 7.71 -24.76 7.52
CA ARG A 432 8.57 -24.90 6.34
C ARG A 432 9.00 -23.54 5.79
N ARG A 433 8.06 -22.60 5.64
CA ARG A 433 8.37 -21.24 5.15
C ARG A 433 9.29 -20.48 6.10
N ILE A 434 9.10 -20.57 7.40
CA ILE A 434 10.01 -20.01 8.41
C ILE A 434 11.43 -20.57 8.19
N ALA A 435 11.58 -21.88 8.05
CA ALA A 435 12.87 -22.52 7.83
C ALA A 435 13.53 -22.12 6.49
N GLU A 436 12.75 -21.90 5.43
CA GLU A 436 13.23 -21.44 4.12
C GLU A 436 13.67 -19.96 4.14
N ILE A 437 12.87 -19.08 4.76
CA ILE A 437 13.09 -17.63 4.73
C ILE A 437 14.19 -17.21 5.69
N THR A 438 14.22 -17.76 6.90
CA THR A 438 15.17 -17.41 7.97
C THR A 438 16.64 -17.33 7.48
N PRO A 439 17.20 -18.34 6.79
CA PRO A 439 18.60 -18.31 6.34
C PRO A 439 18.88 -17.21 5.31
N THR A 440 17.87 -16.75 4.56
CA THR A 440 18.02 -15.71 3.52
C THR A 440 18.09 -14.29 4.08
N ILE A 441 17.67 -14.09 5.33
CA ILE A 441 17.72 -12.77 5.97
C ILE A 441 19.09 -12.56 6.62
N PRO A 442 19.89 -11.55 6.20
CA PRO A 442 21.14 -11.21 6.87
C PRO A 442 20.91 -10.84 8.32
N LEU A 443 21.80 -11.29 9.21
CA LEU A 443 21.75 -11.03 10.64
C LEU A 443 22.17 -9.62 11.05
N THR A 444 22.63 -8.79 10.11
CA THR A 444 23.11 -7.42 10.39
C THR A 444 22.07 -6.58 11.14
N ASP A 445 20.78 -6.80 10.83
CA ASP A 445 19.66 -6.03 11.37
C ASP A 445 18.89 -6.84 12.42
N ALA A 446 19.45 -7.94 12.91
CA ALA A 446 18.79 -8.77 13.89
C ALA A 446 18.61 -8.03 15.22
N ASN A 447 17.46 -8.21 15.86
CA ASN A 447 17.32 -7.83 17.26
C ASN A 447 18.15 -8.79 18.12
N TRP A 448 19.40 -8.42 18.37
CA TRP A 448 20.39 -9.23 19.10
C TRP A 448 19.92 -9.67 20.50
N ASN A 449 18.93 -8.97 21.09
CA ASN A 449 18.35 -9.31 22.39
C ASN A 449 17.24 -10.39 22.33
N ARG A 450 16.81 -10.77 21.12
CA ARG A 450 15.72 -11.70 20.82
C ARG A 450 16.10 -12.73 19.75
N LEU A 451 17.39 -13.06 19.63
CA LEU A 451 17.82 -14.13 18.73
C LEU A 451 17.21 -15.47 19.17
N SER A 452 16.83 -16.29 18.19
CA SER A 452 16.59 -17.71 18.43
C SER A 452 17.92 -18.46 18.56
N ALA A 453 17.92 -19.69 19.10
CA ALA A 453 19.13 -20.52 19.10
C ALA A 453 19.66 -20.76 17.67
N ALA A 454 18.76 -21.00 16.71
CA ALA A 454 19.13 -21.18 15.31
C ALA A 454 19.77 -19.91 14.69
N ASP A 455 19.23 -18.72 14.99
CA ASP A 455 19.84 -17.47 14.53
C ASP A 455 21.19 -17.22 15.20
N TRP A 456 21.32 -17.55 16.49
CA TRP A 456 22.59 -17.46 17.21
C TRP A 456 23.65 -18.33 16.55
N GLU A 457 23.32 -19.54 16.11
CA GLU A 457 24.26 -20.42 15.40
C GLU A 457 24.76 -19.84 14.07
N ARG A 458 23.93 -19.04 13.40
CA ARG A 458 24.29 -18.32 12.16
C ARG A 458 25.16 -17.08 12.40
N VAL A 459 25.21 -16.54 13.62
CA VAL A 459 26.06 -15.38 13.94
C VAL A 459 27.54 -15.74 13.72
N PRO A 460 28.29 -15.02 12.88
CA PRO A 460 29.72 -15.26 12.72
C PRO A 460 30.46 -14.76 13.96
N GLY A 461 31.37 -15.54 14.52
CA GLY A 461 32.15 -15.08 15.67
C GLY A 461 32.82 -16.21 16.45
N GLN A 462 33.81 -15.85 17.27
CA GLN A 462 34.44 -16.81 18.16
C GLN A 462 33.47 -17.18 19.29
N VAL A 463 33.18 -18.47 19.44
CA VAL A 463 32.41 -18.98 20.58
C VAL A 463 33.32 -19.07 21.80
N VAL A 464 32.90 -18.40 22.87
CA VAL A 464 33.53 -18.40 24.19
C VAL A 464 32.53 -18.98 25.18
N THR A 465 33.00 -19.86 26.07
CA THR A 465 32.16 -20.42 27.14
C THR A 465 32.43 -19.65 28.44
N VAL A 466 31.38 -19.01 28.98
CA VAL A 466 31.45 -18.24 30.22
C VAL A 466 30.90 -19.09 31.36
N ASN A 467 31.78 -19.52 32.27
CA ASN A 467 31.44 -20.27 33.47
C ASN A 467 30.94 -19.35 34.60
N ALA A 468 29.79 -19.65 35.20
CA ALA A 468 29.19 -18.83 36.26
C ALA A 468 29.99 -18.84 37.57
N ALA A 469 30.81 -19.88 37.82
CA ALA A 469 31.59 -20.07 39.05
C ALA A 469 32.91 -19.29 39.06
N ARG A 470 33.44 -18.90 37.90
CA ARG A 470 34.75 -18.26 37.75
C ARG A 470 34.66 -16.99 36.93
N ASP A 471 35.55 -16.05 37.20
CA ASP A 471 35.77 -14.95 36.28
C ASP A 471 36.50 -15.50 35.06
N ASN A 472 35.84 -15.49 33.90
CA ASN A 472 36.45 -15.94 32.66
C ASN A 472 37.01 -14.71 31.98
N SER A 473 38.26 -14.41 32.30
CA SER A 473 39.04 -13.50 31.47
C SER A 473 39.16 -14.12 30.09
N VAL A 474 38.57 -13.47 29.09
CA VAL A 474 38.81 -13.82 27.70
C VAL A 474 39.99 -12.97 27.26
N ASN A 475 41.02 -13.58 26.69
CA ASN A 475 42.20 -12.85 26.21
C ASN A 475 41.88 -12.14 24.89
N ILE A 476 40.94 -11.20 24.97
CA ILE A 476 40.49 -10.36 23.87
C ILE A 476 40.99 -8.95 24.17
N THR A 477 41.77 -8.41 23.25
CA THR A 477 42.30 -7.05 23.31
C THR A 477 41.62 -6.23 22.21
N LEU A 478 41.03 -5.09 22.58
CA LEU A 478 40.45 -4.14 21.63
C LEU A 478 41.41 -2.97 21.41
N ARG A 479 41.67 -2.63 20.15
CA ARG A 479 42.39 -1.40 19.79
C ARG A 479 41.47 -0.18 19.97
N PRO A 480 42.01 1.04 20.15
CA PRO A 480 41.20 2.26 20.12
C PRO A 480 40.32 2.32 18.87
N GLY A 481 39.01 2.53 19.06
CA GLY A 481 38.01 2.58 17.98
C GLY A 481 37.59 1.23 17.39
N GLN A 482 38.21 0.12 17.80
CA GLN A 482 37.75 -1.21 17.41
C GLN A 482 36.49 -1.58 18.19
N LYS A 483 35.46 -2.05 17.50
CA LYS A 483 34.20 -2.48 18.09
C LYS A 483 34.04 -4.00 17.98
N MET A 484 33.38 -4.58 18.98
CA MET A 484 32.90 -5.95 18.91
C MET A 484 31.54 -6.08 19.56
N ARG A 485 30.73 -7.00 19.08
CA ARG A 485 29.46 -7.38 19.66
C ARG A 485 29.61 -8.68 20.44
N VAL A 486 29.16 -8.65 21.68
CA VAL A 486 29.07 -9.82 22.56
C VAL A 486 27.64 -10.34 22.50
N VAL A 487 27.46 -11.54 21.95
CA VAL A 487 26.15 -12.15 21.67
C VAL A 487 25.99 -13.44 22.47
N PRO A 488 25.29 -13.43 23.61
CA PRO A 488 25.09 -14.63 24.42
C PRO A 488 24.08 -15.57 23.77
N HIS A 489 24.23 -16.88 23.98
CA HIS A 489 23.27 -17.86 23.52
C HIS A 489 21.92 -17.63 24.24
N PRO A 490 20.80 -17.55 23.52
CA PRO A 490 19.52 -17.11 24.10
C PRO A 490 18.89 -18.13 25.06
N GLU A 491 19.20 -19.41 24.89
CA GLU A 491 18.62 -20.51 25.68
C GLU A 491 19.55 -21.04 26.76
N ASP A 492 20.84 -20.66 26.73
CA ASP A 492 21.79 -21.14 27.74
C ASP A 492 21.42 -20.54 29.10
N ARG A 493 21.47 -21.38 30.14
CA ARG A 493 21.15 -21.01 31.51
C ARG A 493 22.27 -21.40 32.45
N TRP A 494 22.46 -20.59 33.49
CA TRP A 494 23.24 -20.96 34.66
C TRP A 494 22.37 -20.85 35.92
N THR A 495 22.78 -21.52 36.98
CA THR A 495 22.14 -21.44 38.29
C THR A 495 22.84 -20.38 39.11
N TYR A 496 22.07 -19.44 39.65
CA TYR A 496 22.50 -18.46 40.61
C TYR A 496 22.04 -18.90 42.01
N TYR A 497 22.97 -18.94 42.95
CA TYR A 497 22.70 -19.23 44.34
C TYR A 497 22.89 -17.97 45.17
N SER A 498 21.86 -17.61 45.93
CA SER A 498 21.90 -16.61 46.98
C SER A 498 21.87 -17.26 48.37
N TYR A 499 21.86 -16.45 49.43
CA TYR A 499 21.78 -16.96 50.80
C TYR A 499 20.57 -17.89 51.04
N SER A 500 19.45 -17.64 50.37
CA SER A 500 18.18 -18.35 50.61
C SER A 500 17.48 -18.85 49.37
N THR A 501 18.01 -18.60 48.17
CA THR A 501 17.33 -18.96 46.92
C THR A 501 18.29 -19.54 45.90
N GLU A 502 17.83 -20.57 45.20
CA GLU A 502 18.43 -21.09 43.98
C GLU A 502 17.52 -20.72 42.81
N THR A 503 18.07 -20.02 41.83
CA THR A 503 17.31 -19.55 40.66
C THR A 503 18.10 -19.77 39.38
N GLN A 504 17.45 -20.29 38.33
CA GLN A 504 18.07 -20.42 37.01
C GLN A 504 17.81 -19.17 36.18
N HIS A 505 18.87 -18.64 35.57
CA HIS A 505 18.80 -17.45 34.74
C HIS A 505 19.48 -17.67 33.39
N THR A 506 18.98 -16.98 32.37
CA THR A 506 19.74 -16.75 31.14
C THR A 506 20.74 -15.62 31.37
N TYR A 507 21.43 -15.18 30.31
CA TYR A 507 22.34 -14.04 30.36
C TYR A 507 21.70 -12.73 30.86
N LYS A 508 20.36 -12.63 30.89
CA LYS A 508 19.64 -11.44 31.36
C LYS A 508 19.55 -11.33 32.89
N GLY A 509 19.79 -12.43 33.62
CA GLY A 509 19.68 -12.47 35.08
C GLY A 509 18.24 -12.47 35.59
N GLY A 510 18.10 -12.22 36.89
CA GLY A 510 16.82 -12.12 37.61
C GLY A 510 16.34 -10.68 37.79
N THR A 511 15.78 -10.36 38.96
CA THR A 511 15.33 -9.01 39.29
C THR A 511 16.52 -8.12 39.68
N LYS A 512 16.48 -6.86 39.24
CA LYS A 512 17.44 -5.81 39.61
C LYS A 512 17.11 -5.29 41.02
N TYR A 513 18.08 -5.28 41.93
CA TYR A 513 17.92 -4.67 43.25
C TYR A 513 18.10 -3.14 43.16
N MET A 514 17.49 -2.39 44.09
CA MET A 514 17.65 -0.93 44.15
C MET A 514 19.14 -0.58 44.20
N ASN A 515 19.57 0.31 43.32
CA ASN A 515 20.95 0.83 43.18
C ASN A 515 21.99 -0.09 42.48
N GLU A 516 21.61 -1.27 41.98
CA GLU A 516 22.52 -2.04 41.11
C GLU A 516 22.37 -1.55 39.66
N ASN A 517 23.40 -1.69 38.80
CA ASN A 517 23.28 -1.36 37.36
C ASN A 517 22.80 -2.55 36.53
N PHE A 518 23.05 -3.77 37.01
CA PHE A 518 22.75 -5.03 36.35
C PHE A 518 21.90 -5.93 37.26
N ALA A 519 21.12 -6.83 36.65
CA ALA A 519 20.38 -7.82 37.41
C ALA A 519 21.31 -8.89 38.01
N ARG A 520 21.02 -9.39 39.21
CA ARG A 520 21.78 -10.51 39.76
C ARG A 520 21.62 -11.74 38.89
N GLY A 521 22.71 -12.47 38.69
CA GLY A 521 22.76 -13.59 37.77
C GLY A 521 22.79 -13.20 36.29
N SER A 522 22.89 -11.92 35.91
CA SER A 522 23.08 -11.55 34.51
C SER A 522 24.52 -11.76 34.06
N LEU A 523 24.74 -11.92 32.77
CA LEU A 523 26.07 -11.84 32.17
C LEU A 523 26.51 -10.38 32.16
N VAL A 524 27.74 -10.14 32.61
CA VAL A 524 28.40 -8.83 32.58
C VAL A 524 29.76 -8.96 31.92
N ILE A 525 30.17 -7.89 31.26
CA ILE A 525 31.43 -7.78 30.54
C ILE A 525 32.22 -6.66 31.21
N ASP A 526 33.33 -7.01 31.85
CA ASP A 526 34.24 -6.04 32.45
C ASP A 526 35.29 -5.63 31.41
N VAL A 527 35.39 -4.33 31.17
CA VAL A 527 36.28 -3.72 30.19
C VAL A 527 37.09 -2.67 30.94
N ASP A 528 38.35 -3.00 31.25
CA ASP A 528 39.26 -2.15 32.05
C ASP A 528 38.58 -1.55 33.31
N ASP A 529 37.96 -2.40 34.13
CA ASP A 529 37.21 -2.09 35.37
C ASP A 529 35.83 -1.41 35.20
N THR A 530 35.37 -1.23 33.96
CA THR A 530 34.01 -0.77 33.68
C THR A 530 33.10 -1.93 33.30
N MET A 531 31.96 -2.05 33.98
CA MET A 531 31.00 -3.13 33.73
C MET A 531 29.97 -2.74 32.65
N HIS A 532 29.83 -3.60 31.65
CA HIS A 532 28.87 -3.48 30.55
C HIS A 532 27.94 -4.69 30.52
N GLY A 533 26.76 -4.50 29.93
CA GLY A 533 25.88 -5.60 29.53
C GLY A 533 26.28 -6.14 28.15
N PRO A 534 25.76 -7.31 27.73
CA PRO A 534 25.94 -7.81 26.37
C PRO A 534 25.47 -6.80 25.32
N GLY A 535 26.23 -6.65 24.24
CA GLY A 535 26.02 -5.59 23.26
C GLY A 535 27.31 -5.25 22.52
N ILE A 536 27.36 -4.05 21.93
CA ILE A 536 28.59 -3.52 21.33
C ILE A 536 29.49 -2.99 22.45
N ILE A 537 30.75 -3.44 22.44
CA ILE A 537 31.84 -2.96 23.27
C ILE A 537 32.85 -2.28 22.34
N GLU A 538 33.31 -1.09 22.71
CA GLU A 538 34.29 -0.31 21.97
C GLU A 538 35.60 -0.17 22.75
N GLY A 539 36.72 -0.31 22.06
CA GLY A 539 38.05 -0.19 22.65
C GLY A 539 38.54 1.25 22.83
N PRO A 540 39.71 1.44 23.48
CA PRO A 540 40.67 0.39 23.82
C PRO A 540 40.27 -0.43 25.04
N ALA A 541 40.61 -1.71 25.03
CA ALA A 541 40.48 -2.58 26.19
C ALA A 541 41.66 -3.54 26.23
N ARG A 542 42.43 -3.57 27.33
CA ARG A 542 43.57 -4.50 27.44
C ARG A 542 43.11 -5.92 27.69
N GLN A 543 42.07 -6.05 28.51
CA GLN A 543 41.52 -7.33 28.94
C GLN A 543 40.00 -7.20 29.08
N ILE A 544 39.28 -8.12 28.44
CA ILE A 544 37.83 -8.23 28.60
C ILE A 544 37.55 -9.47 29.45
N SER A 545 36.88 -9.30 30.59
CA SER A 545 36.41 -10.44 31.37
C SER A 545 34.90 -10.58 31.26
N MET A 546 34.42 -11.82 31.15
CA MET A 546 33.00 -12.13 31.11
C MET A 546 32.67 -13.01 32.29
N HIS A 547 31.68 -12.60 33.08
CA HIS A 547 31.30 -13.31 34.31
C HIS A 547 29.83 -13.08 34.66
N MET A 548 29.32 -13.89 35.59
CA MET A 548 27.98 -13.71 36.13
C MET A 548 27.99 -12.60 37.19
N HIS A 549 27.08 -11.64 37.10
CA HIS A 549 26.92 -10.58 38.08
C HIS A 549 26.40 -11.14 39.41
N ARG A 550 27.22 -11.02 40.47
CA ARG A 550 26.91 -11.53 41.81
C ARG A 550 26.43 -10.46 42.80
N GLY A 551 26.19 -9.23 42.33
CA GLY A 551 25.96 -8.06 43.19
C GLY A 551 27.28 -7.51 43.74
N SER A 552 27.33 -7.21 45.03
CA SER A 552 28.56 -6.76 45.70
C SER A 552 29.67 -7.81 45.57
N ARG A 553 30.82 -7.42 44.99
CA ARG A 553 32.02 -8.26 44.78
C ARG A 553 32.52 -8.94 46.07
N PHE A 554 32.11 -8.48 47.24
CA PHE A 554 32.53 -8.99 48.55
C PHE A 554 31.59 -10.05 49.17
N SER A 555 30.43 -10.31 48.58
CA SER A 555 29.51 -11.29 49.15
C SER A 555 29.95 -12.72 48.81
N ARG A 556 30.55 -13.41 49.78
CA ARG A 556 30.89 -14.84 49.70
C ARG A 556 29.66 -15.75 49.57
N TRP A 557 28.46 -15.21 49.77
CA TRP A 557 27.20 -15.93 49.77
C TRP A 557 26.58 -16.08 48.37
N HIS A 558 27.11 -15.37 47.37
CA HIS A 558 26.63 -15.48 46.00
C HIS A 558 27.59 -16.35 45.19
N ARG A 559 27.09 -17.47 44.67
CA ARG A 559 27.84 -18.36 43.77
C ARG A 559 27.01 -18.70 42.54
N GLY A 560 27.66 -19.12 41.47
CA GLY A 560 27.01 -19.57 40.26
C GLY A 560 27.52 -20.93 39.82
N GLU A 561 26.69 -21.66 39.09
CA GLU A 561 27.02 -22.94 38.47
C GLU A 561 26.45 -23.02 37.06
N GLY A 562 27.15 -23.71 36.16
CA GLY A 562 26.79 -23.79 34.74
C GLY A 562 27.56 -22.80 33.88
N THR A 563 27.20 -22.75 32.61
CA THR A 563 27.93 -22.01 31.57
C THR A 563 26.97 -21.39 30.59
N ILE A 564 27.32 -20.21 30.07
CA ILE A 564 26.66 -19.58 28.93
C ILE A 564 27.65 -19.48 27.78
N ARG A 565 27.28 -19.99 26.60
CA ARG A 565 28.03 -19.76 25.37
C ARG A 565 27.79 -18.33 24.87
N VAL A 566 28.84 -17.69 24.41
CA VAL A 566 28.83 -16.30 23.95
C VAL A 566 29.64 -16.21 22.66
N LYS A 567 29.06 -15.62 21.62
CA LYS A 567 29.80 -15.28 20.40
C LYS A 567 30.37 -13.87 20.51
N VAL A 568 31.65 -13.73 20.18
CA VAL A 568 32.28 -12.42 20.05
C VAL A 568 32.47 -12.14 18.56
N VAL A 569 31.81 -11.08 18.09
CA VAL A 569 31.66 -10.73 16.68
C VAL A 569 32.36 -9.38 16.45
N PRO A 570 33.35 -9.27 15.56
CA PRO A 570 33.87 -7.97 15.14
C PRO A 570 32.74 -7.12 14.55
N VAL A 571 32.72 -5.82 14.87
CA VAL A 571 31.80 -4.86 14.26
C VAL A 571 32.65 -3.85 13.51
N ASP A 572 32.39 -3.72 12.22
CA ASP A 572 33.08 -2.78 11.32
C ASP A 572 32.70 -1.32 11.58
#